data_AF-A0A707XPG3-F1
#
_entry.id   AF-A0A707XPG3-F1
#
_cell.length_a   1.000
_cell.length_b   1.000
_cell.length_c   1.000
_cell.angle_alpha   90.00
_cell.angle_beta   90.00
_cell.angle_gamma   90.00
#
_symmetry.space_group_name_H-M   'P 1'
#
loop_
_entity.id
_entity.type
_entity.pdbx_description
1 polymer ?
#
loop_
_entity_poly.entity_id
_entity_poly.type
_entity_poly.pdbx_seq_one_letter_code
_entity_poly.pdbx_strand_id
1 'polypeptide(L)'
;SWRSALGSIGGGNHFAELQQVDRIVDADSFALSGLQKAQLLLLVHSGSRGLGQAILRRHVEAFSHNGLPEDSDDARHYPAEHDDALAFARSNRALIARRILQQLRAEGEPRLDVAHNFVEPCTVAGEAGWLHRKGATPDGQGLVIIPGSRGDYSWLVKPVVSEESLFSLAHGAGRKWMRTECKERLSAKFTPRQLCRTGMGSRVICRDRQLIYEEAPQAYKSIDSVVDCLADAGLITPVACLRPVLTLKTSGEKSA
;
A
#
# COMPACT_ATOMS: atom_id res chain seq x y z
N SER A 1 -20.88 5.88 -7.52
CA SER A 1 -20.21 7.20 -7.31
C SER A 1 -19.03 7.07 -6.35
N TRP A 2 -17.94 7.82 -6.50
CA TRP A 2 -16.81 7.73 -5.54
C TRP A 2 -17.21 8.17 -4.11
N ARG A 3 -18.24 9.01 -3.98
CA ARG A 3 -18.79 9.44 -2.67
C ARG A 3 -19.34 8.27 -1.86
N SER A 4 -19.94 7.26 -2.50
CA SER A 4 -20.44 6.06 -1.82
C SER A 4 -19.33 5.02 -1.54
N ALA A 5 -18.11 5.24 -2.03
CA ALA A 5 -16.99 4.31 -1.86
C ALA A 5 -16.16 4.58 -0.59
N LEU A 6 -16.47 5.62 0.19
CA LEU A 6 -15.74 5.94 1.43
C LEU A 6 -15.90 4.81 2.46
N GLY A 7 -14.77 4.41 3.07
CA GLY A 7 -14.68 3.27 3.98
C GLY A 7 -14.71 1.91 3.28
N SER A 8 -14.28 1.83 2.02
CA SER A 8 -14.20 0.57 1.24
C SER A 8 -12.76 0.25 0.82
N ILE A 9 -12.39 -1.04 0.85
CA ILE A 9 -11.04 -1.51 0.49
C ILE A 9 -10.75 -1.28 -0.99
N GLY A 10 -11.65 -1.78 -1.85
CA GLY A 10 -11.50 -1.75 -3.30
C GLY A 10 -10.89 -2.99 -3.93
N GLY A 11 -10.65 -2.90 -5.25
CA GLY A 11 -10.01 -3.94 -6.06
C GLY A 11 -8.50 -3.74 -6.22
N GLY A 12 -7.89 -4.55 -7.09
CA GLY A 12 -6.45 -4.56 -7.33
C GLY A 12 -5.65 -5.03 -6.12
N ASN A 13 -4.51 -4.38 -5.89
CA ASN A 13 -3.62 -4.70 -4.77
C ASN A 13 -4.10 -4.15 -3.42
N HIS A 14 -5.29 -3.54 -3.34
CA HIS A 14 -5.85 -3.11 -2.07
C HIS A 14 -6.27 -4.30 -1.19
N PHE A 15 -6.07 -4.14 0.13
CA PHE A 15 -6.43 -5.12 1.15
C PHE A 15 -6.47 -4.47 2.54
N ALA A 16 -7.05 -5.17 3.50
CA ALA A 16 -6.79 -4.99 4.92
C ALA A 16 -6.31 -6.31 5.50
N GLU A 17 -5.27 -6.31 6.32
CA GLU A 17 -4.61 -7.52 6.78
C GLU A 17 -4.30 -7.46 8.28
N LEU A 18 -4.73 -8.49 9.01
CA LEU A 18 -4.25 -8.76 10.36
C LEU A 18 -2.92 -9.49 10.27
N GLN A 19 -1.92 -8.97 10.94
CA GLN A 19 -0.56 -9.46 10.96
C GLN A 19 -0.10 -9.67 12.41
N GLN A 20 0.84 -10.58 12.60
CA GLN A 20 1.54 -10.75 13.86
C GLN A 20 3.04 -10.48 13.66
N VAL A 21 3.71 -10.04 14.71
CA VAL A 21 5.17 -9.88 14.69
C VAL A 21 5.81 -11.26 14.74
N ASP A 22 6.45 -11.67 13.65
CA ASP A 22 7.11 -12.97 13.52
C ASP A 22 8.52 -12.92 14.12
N ARG A 23 9.29 -11.91 13.69
CA ARG A 23 10.67 -11.70 14.11
C ARG A 23 10.94 -10.22 14.30
N ILE A 24 11.64 -9.89 15.39
CA ILE A 24 12.21 -8.56 15.64
C ILE A 24 13.68 -8.66 15.27
N VAL A 25 14.16 -7.71 14.45
CA VAL A 25 15.54 -7.65 13.95
C VAL A 25 16.32 -6.55 14.67
N ASP A 26 15.73 -5.35 14.76
CA ASP A 26 16.26 -4.24 15.56
C ASP A 26 15.33 -4.01 16.75
N ALA A 27 15.78 -4.44 17.94
CA ALA A 27 14.99 -4.38 19.16
C ALA A 27 14.76 -2.94 19.65
N ASP A 28 15.74 -2.05 19.46
CA ASP A 28 15.67 -0.67 19.94
C ASP A 28 14.70 0.13 19.08
N SER A 29 14.83 0.04 17.75
CA SER A 29 13.88 0.67 16.83
C SER A 29 12.46 0.10 16.97
N PHE A 30 12.33 -1.20 17.24
CA PHE A 30 11.03 -1.82 17.51
C PHE A 30 10.42 -1.31 18.81
N ALA A 31 11.19 -1.21 19.90
CA ALA A 31 10.70 -0.66 21.17
C ALA A 31 10.22 0.79 21.02
N LEU A 32 10.97 1.62 20.29
CA LEU A 32 10.62 3.02 20.01
C LEU A 32 9.36 3.18 19.14
N SER A 33 9.00 2.17 18.35
CA SER A 33 7.75 2.17 17.57
C SER A 33 6.48 2.14 18.45
N GLY A 34 6.64 1.69 19.70
CA GLY A 34 5.54 1.43 20.62
C GLY A 34 4.66 0.24 20.25
N LEU A 35 5.03 -0.53 19.22
CA LEU A 35 4.40 -1.80 18.87
C LEU A 35 4.77 -2.88 19.89
N GLN A 36 3.86 -3.82 20.13
CA GLN A 36 4.07 -4.93 21.04
C GLN A 36 3.99 -6.26 20.29
N LYS A 37 4.95 -7.16 20.52
CA LYS A 37 5.00 -8.46 19.84
C LYS A 37 3.74 -9.32 20.04
N ALA A 38 3.10 -9.20 21.20
CA ALA A 38 1.91 -9.97 21.55
C ALA A 38 0.61 -9.44 20.90
N GLN A 39 0.64 -8.25 20.29
CA GLN A 39 -0.53 -7.64 19.65
C GLN A 39 -0.63 -8.02 18.18
N LEU A 40 -1.86 -8.11 17.69
CA LEU A 40 -2.11 -8.12 16.25
C LEU A 40 -2.02 -6.70 15.69
N LEU A 41 -1.42 -6.58 14.51
CA LEU A 41 -1.33 -5.34 13.75
C LEU A 41 -2.36 -5.39 12.62
N LEU A 42 -3.10 -4.29 12.42
CA LEU A 42 -4.01 -4.15 11.29
C LEU A 42 -3.40 -3.21 10.25
N LEU A 43 -2.97 -3.78 9.12
CA LEU A 43 -2.48 -3.03 7.97
C LEU A 43 -3.63 -2.77 6.99
N VAL A 44 -3.91 -1.51 6.66
CA VAL A 44 -4.91 -1.13 5.65
C VAL A 44 -4.22 -0.51 4.44
N HIS A 45 -4.21 -1.25 3.33
CA HIS A 45 -3.70 -0.77 2.04
C HIS A 45 -4.88 -0.35 1.15
N SER A 46 -5.20 0.94 1.14
CA SER A 46 -6.22 1.54 0.28
C SER A 46 -5.91 3.00 -0.06
N GLY A 47 -6.58 3.53 -1.08
CA GLY A 47 -6.35 4.88 -1.62
C GLY A 47 -7.62 5.74 -1.71
N SER A 48 -7.58 6.75 -2.58
CA SER A 48 -8.65 7.74 -2.82
C SER A 48 -9.87 7.20 -3.59
N ARG A 49 -9.93 5.88 -3.76
CA ARG A 49 -11.00 5.17 -4.48
C ARG A 49 -11.22 5.78 -5.87
N GLY A 50 -12.44 6.16 -6.22
CA GLY A 50 -12.75 6.73 -7.53
C GLY A 50 -12.40 8.22 -7.67
N LEU A 51 -12.09 8.93 -6.58
CA LEU A 51 -11.82 10.38 -6.62
C LEU A 51 -10.50 10.67 -7.37
N GLY A 52 -9.39 10.06 -6.97
CA GLY A 52 -8.12 10.23 -7.67
C GLY A 52 -8.18 9.76 -9.12
N GLN A 53 -8.96 8.71 -9.41
CA GLN A 53 -9.18 8.24 -10.78
C GLN A 53 -9.98 9.24 -11.63
N ALA A 54 -10.93 9.97 -11.03
CA ALA A 54 -11.70 11.01 -11.72
C ALA A 54 -10.81 12.22 -12.04
N ILE A 55 -9.97 12.65 -11.08
CA ILE A 55 -8.98 13.71 -11.29
C ILE A 55 -8.04 13.34 -12.45
N LEU A 56 -7.47 12.12 -12.42
CA LEU A 56 -6.61 11.63 -13.49
C LEU A 56 -7.32 11.56 -14.85
N ARG A 57 -8.59 11.13 -14.89
CA ARG A 57 -9.35 11.06 -16.15
C ARG A 57 -9.52 12.44 -16.77
N ARG A 58 -9.95 13.44 -16.00
CA ARG A 58 -10.09 14.82 -16.48
C ARG A 58 -8.74 15.37 -16.96
N HIS A 59 -7.65 15.07 -16.25
CA HIS A 59 -6.30 15.42 -16.71
C HIS A 59 -5.97 14.80 -18.07
N VAL A 60 -6.16 13.49 -18.23
CA VAL A 60 -5.84 12.80 -19.49
C VAL A 60 -6.73 13.26 -20.64
N GLU A 61 -8.00 13.56 -20.38
CA GLU A 61 -8.91 14.09 -21.38
C GLU A 61 -8.49 15.49 -21.87
N ALA A 62 -7.97 16.35 -20.98
CA ALA A 62 -7.55 17.70 -21.32
C ALA A 62 -6.11 17.80 -21.85
N PHE A 63 -5.19 17.01 -21.28
CA PHE A 63 -3.73 17.14 -21.47
C PHE A 63 -3.05 15.87 -21.96
N SER A 64 -3.79 14.79 -22.23
CA SER A 64 -3.24 13.47 -22.54
C SER A 64 -2.27 13.01 -21.43
N HIS A 65 -1.13 12.45 -21.78
CA HIS A 65 -0.10 12.05 -20.84
C HIS A 65 0.94 13.14 -20.53
N ASN A 66 0.71 14.38 -21.00
CA ASN A 66 1.63 15.49 -20.75
C ASN A 66 1.49 16.01 -19.31
N GLY A 67 2.58 16.57 -18.80
CA GLY A 67 2.56 17.35 -17.56
C GLY A 67 1.82 18.67 -17.74
N LEU A 68 1.43 19.29 -16.62
CA LEU A 68 0.88 20.64 -16.63
C LEU A 68 2.03 21.66 -16.76
N PRO A 69 1.92 22.68 -17.62
CA PRO A 69 2.86 23.79 -17.61
C PRO A 69 2.85 24.47 -16.24
N GLU A 70 4.03 24.72 -15.65
CA GLU A 70 4.16 25.18 -14.27
C GLU A 70 3.39 26.48 -13.98
N ASP A 71 3.35 27.41 -14.95
CA ASP A 71 2.65 28.68 -14.84
C ASP A 71 1.17 28.65 -15.29
N SER A 72 0.61 27.47 -15.55
CA SER A 72 -0.80 27.34 -15.98
C SER A 72 -1.78 27.47 -14.81
N ASP A 73 -3.02 27.88 -15.10
CA ASP A 73 -4.10 27.84 -14.11
C ASP A 73 -4.36 26.41 -13.61
N ASP A 74 -4.28 25.41 -14.49
CA ASP A 74 -4.44 24.00 -14.11
C ASP A 74 -3.37 23.55 -13.11
N ALA A 75 -2.10 23.93 -13.31
CA ALA A 75 -1.03 23.63 -12.37
C ALA A 75 -1.25 24.28 -11.00
N ARG A 76 -1.82 25.49 -10.96
CA ARG A 76 -2.19 26.17 -9.70
C ARG A 76 -3.38 25.51 -8.98
N HIS A 77 -4.32 24.93 -9.71
CA HIS A 77 -5.52 24.32 -9.13
C HIS A 77 -5.32 22.85 -8.74
N TYR A 78 -4.47 22.11 -9.46
CA TYR A 78 -4.24 20.68 -9.24
C TYR A 78 -3.89 20.31 -7.78
N PRO A 79 -3.00 21.05 -7.06
CA PRO A 79 -2.65 20.72 -5.68
C PRO A 79 -3.86 20.62 -4.74
N ALA A 80 -4.86 21.49 -4.89
CA ALA A 80 -6.04 21.46 -4.03
C ALA A 80 -6.85 20.17 -4.24
N GLU A 81 -7.07 19.75 -5.49
CA GLU A 81 -7.81 18.52 -5.80
C GLU A 81 -7.01 17.26 -5.44
N HIS A 82 -5.68 17.33 -5.62
CA HIS A 82 -4.76 16.31 -5.17
C HIS A 82 -4.83 16.12 -3.65
N ASP A 83 -4.80 17.20 -2.88
CA ASP A 83 -4.84 17.16 -1.43
C ASP A 83 -6.20 16.67 -0.91
N ASP A 84 -7.30 17.04 -1.56
CA ASP A 84 -8.62 16.47 -1.31
C ASP A 84 -8.63 14.95 -1.53
N ALA A 85 -7.96 14.45 -2.57
CA ALA A 85 -7.83 13.02 -2.83
C ALA A 85 -6.97 12.31 -1.75
N LEU A 86 -5.90 12.95 -1.27
CA LEU A 86 -5.08 12.42 -0.17
C LEU A 86 -5.86 12.40 1.14
N ALA A 87 -6.61 13.46 1.45
CA ALA A 87 -7.48 13.54 2.62
C ALA A 87 -8.56 12.44 2.56
N PHE A 88 -9.21 12.27 1.41
CA PHE A 88 -10.15 11.17 1.18
C PHE A 88 -9.50 9.81 1.43
N ALA A 89 -8.29 9.57 0.90
CA ALA A 89 -7.57 8.32 1.08
C ALA A 89 -7.27 8.02 2.56
N ARG A 90 -6.83 9.04 3.31
CA ARG A 90 -6.59 8.97 4.76
C ARG A 90 -7.87 8.62 5.53
N SER A 91 -8.95 9.36 5.29
CA SER A 91 -10.26 9.08 5.90
C SER A 91 -10.80 7.71 5.53
N ASN A 92 -10.60 7.28 4.28
CA ASN A 92 -10.98 5.96 3.81
C ASN A 92 -10.25 4.84 4.58
N ARG A 93 -8.92 4.94 4.73
CA ARG A 93 -8.14 3.96 5.52
C ARG A 93 -8.59 3.91 6.97
N ALA A 94 -8.78 5.08 7.61
CA ALA A 94 -9.25 5.17 8.99
C ALA A 94 -10.63 4.53 9.19
N LEU A 95 -11.57 4.77 8.27
CA LEU A 95 -12.91 4.17 8.33
C LEU A 95 -12.91 2.66 8.08
N ILE A 96 -12.07 2.15 7.17
CA ILE A 96 -11.88 0.71 6.98
C ILE A 96 -11.36 0.07 8.27
N ALA A 97 -10.30 0.66 8.87
CA ALA A 97 -9.73 0.16 10.11
C ALA A 97 -10.78 0.12 11.23
N ARG A 98 -11.53 1.22 11.42
CA ARG A 98 -12.60 1.31 12.41
C ARG A 98 -13.69 0.25 12.21
N ARG A 99 -14.14 0.03 10.97
CA ARG A 99 -15.15 -1.00 10.66
C ARG A 99 -14.65 -2.41 10.96
N ILE A 100 -13.39 -2.70 10.65
CA ILE A 100 -12.78 -4.00 10.95
C ILE A 100 -12.67 -4.21 12.46
N LEU A 101 -12.14 -3.21 13.19
CA LEU A 101 -12.03 -3.27 14.65
C LEU A 101 -13.39 -3.46 15.33
N GLN A 102 -14.44 -2.78 14.85
CA GLN A 102 -15.81 -2.99 15.32
C GLN A 102 -16.30 -4.44 15.12
N GLN A 103 -16.04 -5.04 13.96
CA GLN A 103 -16.43 -6.43 13.69
C GLN A 103 -15.63 -7.44 14.52
N LEU A 104 -14.37 -7.12 14.83
CA LEU A 104 -13.52 -7.92 15.72
C LEU A 104 -13.83 -7.69 17.20
N ARG A 105 -14.66 -6.70 17.54
CA ARG A 105 -14.89 -6.24 18.92
C ARG A 105 -13.58 -5.91 19.64
N ALA A 106 -12.68 -5.26 18.90
CA ALA A 106 -11.35 -4.89 19.36
C ALA A 106 -11.18 -3.38 19.33
N GLU A 107 -10.22 -2.91 20.13
CA GLU A 107 -9.72 -1.54 20.08
C GLU A 107 -8.39 -1.49 19.33
N GLY A 108 -8.05 -0.32 18.82
CA GLY A 108 -6.79 -0.11 18.11
C GLY A 108 -6.55 1.37 17.89
N GLU A 109 -5.28 1.73 17.84
CA GLU A 109 -4.83 3.10 17.62
C GLU A 109 -4.00 3.17 16.33
N PRO A 110 -4.09 4.28 15.58
CA PRO A 110 -3.28 4.47 14.38
C PRO A 110 -1.81 4.60 14.78
N ARG A 111 -0.96 3.73 14.23
CA ARG A 111 0.49 3.76 14.46
C ARG A 111 1.27 4.40 13.33
N LEU A 112 0.90 4.11 12.09
CA LEU A 112 1.57 4.57 10.88
C LEU A 112 0.53 4.85 9.80
N ASP A 113 0.74 5.90 9.02
CA ASP A 113 -0.08 6.21 7.85
C ASP A 113 0.76 6.90 6.77
N VAL A 114 1.13 6.13 5.74
CA VAL A 114 2.07 6.56 4.70
C VAL A 114 1.41 6.48 3.34
N ALA A 115 1.47 7.57 2.57
CA ALA A 115 1.06 7.60 1.17
C ALA A 115 2.19 7.14 0.25
N HIS A 116 1.86 6.54 -0.89
CA HIS A 116 2.84 6.08 -1.87
C HIS A 116 2.55 6.53 -3.31
N ASN A 117 1.48 7.31 -3.52
CA ASN A 117 1.16 7.95 -4.79
C ASN A 117 0.72 9.38 -4.49
N PHE A 118 1.60 10.35 -4.72
CA PHE A 118 1.35 11.76 -4.50
C PHE A 118 2.47 12.60 -5.14
N VAL A 119 2.25 13.89 -5.22
CA VAL A 119 3.27 14.88 -5.58
C VAL A 119 3.39 15.89 -4.43
N GLU A 120 4.59 16.40 -4.19
CA GLU A 120 4.81 17.47 -3.21
C GLU A 120 5.87 18.46 -3.72
N PRO A 121 5.82 19.73 -3.30
CA PRO A 121 6.91 20.66 -3.56
C PRO A 121 8.16 20.20 -2.82
N CYS A 122 9.32 20.32 -3.46
CA CYS A 122 10.60 19.93 -2.87
C CYS A 122 11.74 20.86 -3.29
N THR A 123 12.86 20.75 -2.59
CA THR A 123 14.14 21.30 -3.03
C THR A 123 15.18 20.20 -2.94
N VAL A 124 15.85 19.91 -4.05
CA VAL A 124 16.89 18.87 -4.17
C VAL A 124 18.10 19.50 -4.81
N ALA A 125 19.30 19.33 -4.23
CA ALA A 125 20.52 19.97 -4.70
C ALA A 125 20.42 21.51 -4.91
N GLY A 126 19.54 22.19 -4.17
CA GLY A 126 19.28 23.63 -4.31
C GLY A 126 18.29 24.01 -5.42
N GLU A 127 17.77 23.05 -6.18
CA GLU A 127 16.76 23.27 -7.21
C GLU A 127 15.35 23.06 -6.65
N ALA A 128 14.51 24.08 -6.73
CA ALA A 128 13.10 24.00 -6.37
C ALA A 128 12.30 23.30 -7.47
N GLY A 129 11.34 22.46 -7.08
CA GLY A 129 10.48 21.78 -8.04
C GLY A 129 9.44 20.91 -7.36
N TRP A 130 8.99 19.88 -8.08
CA TRP A 130 7.96 18.94 -7.63
C TRP A 130 8.50 17.51 -7.59
N LEU A 131 8.34 16.85 -6.46
CA LEU A 131 8.71 15.45 -6.29
C LEU A 131 7.51 14.54 -6.52
N HIS A 132 7.52 13.80 -7.62
CA HIS A 132 6.48 12.85 -7.98
C HIS A 132 6.79 11.47 -7.41
N ARG A 133 5.97 10.98 -6.49
CA ARG A 133 6.04 9.59 -6.01
C ARG A 133 4.92 8.76 -6.60
N LYS A 134 5.30 7.67 -7.28
CA LYS A 134 4.38 6.66 -7.79
C LYS A 134 4.84 5.27 -7.39
N GLY A 135 4.20 4.70 -6.38
CA GLY A 135 4.64 3.48 -5.73
C GLY A 135 5.93 3.66 -4.92
N ALA A 136 6.14 4.84 -4.34
CA ALA A 136 7.28 5.16 -3.49
C ALA A 136 6.83 5.91 -2.23
N THR A 137 7.43 5.60 -1.08
CA THR A 137 7.11 6.22 0.22
C THR A 137 8.23 7.17 0.66
N PRO A 138 7.94 8.26 1.40
CA PRO A 138 8.97 9.08 2.04
C PRO A 138 9.90 8.29 2.96
N ASP A 139 11.15 8.71 3.05
CA ASP A 139 12.13 8.18 4.03
C ASP A 139 12.26 9.05 5.30
N GLY A 140 11.79 10.30 5.29
CA GLY A 140 11.92 11.24 6.41
C GLY A 140 10.81 11.18 7.48
N GLN A 141 9.84 10.26 7.39
CA GLN A 141 8.61 10.29 8.22
C GLN A 141 8.59 9.23 9.35
N GLY A 142 9.75 8.69 9.72
CA GLY A 142 9.87 7.63 10.72
C GLY A 142 9.78 6.24 10.09
N LEU A 143 9.24 5.26 10.83
CA LEU A 143 9.17 3.89 10.35
C LEU A 143 8.21 3.72 9.17
N VAL A 144 8.55 2.82 8.26
CA VAL A 144 7.74 2.52 7.07
C VAL A 144 7.41 1.03 7.06
N ILE A 145 6.19 0.69 6.65
CA ILE A 145 5.80 -0.70 6.35
C ILE A 145 5.93 -0.91 4.85
N ILE A 146 6.75 -1.88 4.45
CA ILE A 146 6.85 -2.37 3.08
C ILE A 146 6.01 -3.66 2.98
N PRO A 147 4.76 -3.59 2.49
CA PRO A 147 3.93 -4.77 2.29
C PRO A 147 4.51 -5.71 1.23
N GLY A 148 4.52 -7.00 1.57
CA GLY A 148 4.73 -8.06 0.60
C GLY A 148 3.47 -8.36 -0.21
N SER A 149 3.42 -9.57 -0.72
CA SER A 149 2.24 -10.09 -1.41
C SER A 149 1.30 -10.80 -0.46
N ARG A 150 0.11 -11.14 -0.95
CA ARG A 150 -0.88 -11.91 -0.20
C ARG A 150 -0.33 -13.27 0.21
N GLY A 151 -0.08 -13.48 1.49
CA GLY A 151 0.51 -14.72 2.01
C GLY A 151 2.04 -14.76 2.02
N ASP A 152 2.65 -13.59 1.89
CA ASP A 152 4.07 -13.35 2.13
C ASP A 152 4.23 -12.39 3.32
N TYR A 153 5.46 -12.20 3.79
CA TYR A 153 5.76 -11.28 4.89
C TYR A 153 5.48 -9.81 4.50
N SER A 154 5.30 -8.96 5.51
CA SER A 154 5.50 -7.51 5.38
C SER A 154 6.64 -7.11 6.31
N TRP A 155 7.33 -6.03 5.96
CA TRP A 155 8.48 -5.58 6.73
C TRP A 155 8.26 -4.19 7.30
N LEU A 156 8.49 -4.06 8.60
CA LEU A 156 8.69 -2.77 9.26
C LEU A 156 10.17 -2.41 9.12
N VAL A 157 10.44 -1.23 8.57
CA VAL A 157 11.80 -0.77 8.29
C VAL A 157 11.99 0.64 8.82
N LYS A 158 13.23 0.96 9.20
CA LYS A 158 13.68 2.30 9.50
C LYS A 158 14.41 2.85 8.27
N PRO A 159 13.88 3.87 7.59
CA PRO A 159 14.57 4.50 6.48
C PRO A 159 15.87 5.17 6.90
N VAL A 160 16.82 5.23 5.97
CA VAL A 160 17.96 6.14 6.01
C VAL A 160 17.64 7.28 5.04
N VAL A 161 17.57 8.50 5.57
CA VAL A 161 17.25 9.68 4.77
C VAL A 161 18.36 9.90 3.74
N SER A 162 18.00 9.91 2.46
CA SER A 162 18.96 10.03 1.37
C SER A 162 18.45 10.95 0.26
N GLU A 163 19.24 11.97 -0.08
CA GLU A 163 18.96 12.82 -1.24
C GLU A 163 19.15 12.05 -2.56
N GLU A 164 20.04 11.05 -2.60
CA GLU A 164 20.30 10.21 -3.78
C GLU A 164 19.05 9.41 -4.18
N SER A 165 18.25 8.97 -3.21
CA SER A 165 16.97 8.29 -3.46
C SER A 165 15.80 9.27 -3.62
N LEU A 166 16.07 10.58 -3.71
CA LEU A 166 15.06 11.64 -3.67
C LEU A 166 14.13 11.50 -2.47
N PHE A 167 14.71 11.25 -1.29
CA PHE A 167 13.99 11.12 -0.04
C PHE A 167 12.85 10.07 -0.10
N SER A 168 13.13 8.94 -0.76
CA SER A 168 12.11 7.95 -1.14
C SER A 168 12.58 6.50 -1.02
N LEU A 169 11.61 5.61 -0.77
CA LEU A 169 11.78 4.16 -0.69
C LEU A 169 10.74 3.41 -1.52
N ALA A 170 11.05 2.16 -1.87
CA ALA A 170 10.08 1.26 -2.51
C ALA A 170 8.90 0.93 -1.57
N HIS A 171 7.68 0.89 -2.11
CA HIS A 171 6.46 0.67 -1.31
C HIS A 171 6.04 -0.79 -1.13
N GLY A 172 6.62 -1.76 -1.86
CA GLY A 172 6.13 -3.15 -1.82
C GLY A 172 6.80 -4.11 -2.81
N ALA A 173 6.40 -5.39 -2.75
CA ALA A 173 7.09 -6.49 -3.46
C ALA A 173 7.10 -6.42 -5.00
N GLY A 174 6.32 -5.54 -5.65
CA GLY A 174 6.27 -5.43 -7.10
C GLY A 174 5.72 -6.69 -7.82
N ARG A 175 5.04 -6.49 -8.95
CA ARG A 175 4.43 -7.61 -9.69
C ARG A 175 5.44 -8.27 -10.63
N LYS A 176 5.36 -9.59 -10.76
CA LYS A 176 6.01 -10.39 -11.80
C LYS A 176 5.12 -10.56 -13.03
N TRP A 177 3.80 -10.65 -12.84
CA TRP A 177 2.83 -10.94 -13.89
C TRP A 177 1.77 -9.84 -14.03
N MET A 178 1.32 -9.62 -15.27
CA MET A 178 0.13 -8.82 -15.53
C MET A 178 -1.10 -9.47 -14.89
N ARG A 179 -2.06 -8.65 -14.43
CA ARG A 179 -3.28 -9.16 -13.76
C ARG A 179 -4.08 -10.10 -14.65
N THR A 180 -4.25 -9.72 -15.91
CA THR A 180 -5.01 -10.46 -16.93
C THR A 180 -4.50 -11.88 -17.13
N GLU A 181 -3.19 -12.10 -17.04
CA GLU A 181 -2.57 -13.42 -17.24
C GLU A 181 -2.66 -14.35 -16.02
N CYS A 182 -2.86 -13.79 -14.82
CA CYS A 182 -2.73 -14.55 -13.57
C CYS A 182 -3.77 -15.67 -13.48
N LYS A 183 -5.00 -15.42 -13.94
CA LYS A 183 -6.08 -16.41 -13.89
C LYS A 183 -5.75 -17.61 -14.76
N GLU A 184 -5.36 -17.40 -16.01
CA GLU A 184 -5.03 -18.48 -16.95
C GLU A 184 -3.87 -19.34 -16.46
N ARG A 185 -2.82 -18.70 -15.92
CA ARG A 185 -1.65 -19.40 -15.37
C ARG A 185 -1.97 -20.27 -14.15
N LEU A 186 -2.95 -19.87 -13.34
CA LEU A 186 -3.19 -20.46 -12.02
C LEU A 186 -4.46 -21.31 -11.94
N SER A 187 -5.48 -21.08 -12.77
CA SER A 187 -6.77 -21.77 -12.67
C SER A 187 -6.69 -23.26 -12.96
N ALA A 188 -5.69 -23.70 -13.73
CA ALA A 188 -5.43 -25.13 -13.96
C ALA A 188 -4.80 -25.83 -12.74
N LYS A 189 -4.17 -25.07 -11.82
CA LYS A 189 -3.41 -25.60 -10.68
C LYS A 189 -4.12 -25.39 -9.35
N PHE A 190 -4.92 -24.34 -9.23
CA PHE A 190 -5.56 -23.94 -7.99
C PHE A 190 -7.02 -23.56 -8.19
N THR A 191 -7.87 -24.09 -7.32
CA THR A 191 -9.24 -23.61 -7.15
C THR A 191 -9.25 -22.32 -6.32
N PRO A 192 -10.29 -21.48 -6.43
CA PRO A 192 -10.43 -20.30 -5.58
C PRO A 192 -10.40 -20.64 -4.08
N ARG A 193 -11.00 -21.77 -3.70
CA ARG A 193 -11.02 -22.25 -2.31
C ARG A 193 -9.62 -22.57 -1.79
N GLN A 194 -8.77 -23.18 -2.61
CA GLN A 194 -7.36 -23.42 -2.24
C GLN A 194 -6.60 -22.11 -2.07
N LEU A 195 -6.87 -21.12 -2.92
CA LEU A 195 -6.25 -19.79 -2.79
C LEU A 195 -6.75 -19.00 -1.57
N CYS A 196 -7.82 -19.41 -0.90
CA CYS A 196 -8.24 -18.80 0.37
C CYS A 196 -7.34 -19.16 1.57
N ARG A 197 -6.38 -20.07 1.40
CA ARG A 197 -5.37 -20.40 2.42
C ARG A 197 -3.98 -20.33 1.81
N THR A 198 -3.08 -19.61 2.47
CA THR A 198 -1.73 -19.38 1.96
C THR A 198 -0.78 -20.49 2.42
N GLY A 199 0.41 -20.57 1.81
CA GLY A 199 1.46 -21.48 2.27
C GLY A 199 1.90 -21.23 3.73
N MET A 200 1.72 -19.99 4.21
CA MET A 200 1.94 -19.60 5.60
C MET A 200 0.78 -19.98 6.54
N GLY A 201 -0.28 -20.61 6.03
CA GLY A 201 -1.46 -20.97 6.81
C GLY A 201 -2.43 -19.81 7.07
N SER A 202 -2.12 -18.60 6.59
CA SER A 202 -3.00 -17.43 6.71
C SER A 202 -4.27 -17.60 5.85
N ARG A 203 -5.35 -16.94 6.26
CA ARG A 203 -6.63 -16.98 5.54
C ARG A 203 -6.81 -15.75 4.67
N VAL A 204 -7.44 -15.95 3.52
CA VAL A 204 -7.82 -14.87 2.61
C VAL A 204 -9.32 -14.88 2.41
N ILE A 205 -9.95 -13.74 2.72
CA ILE A 205 -11.36 -13.48 2.45
C ILE A 205 -11.44 -12.59 1.21
N CYS A 206 -11.81 -13.21 0.09
CA CYS A 206 -12.07 -12.52 -1.17
C CYS A 206 -13.26 -13.20 -1.84
N ARG A 207 -14.33 -12.44 -2.08
CA ARG A 207 -15.52 -12.95 -2.78
C ARG A 207 -15.44 -12.79 -4.29
N ASP A 208 -14.52 -11.96 -4.76
CA ASP A 208 -14.21 -11.81 -6.18
C ASP A 208 -13.35 -12.99 -6.67
N ARG A 209 -13.97 -13.84 -7.49
CA ARG A 209 -13.35 -15.06 -8.03
C ARG A 209 -12.23 -14.79 -9.01
N GLN A 210 -12.16 -13.61 -9.61
CA GLN A 210 -11.08 -13.25 -10.53
C GLN A 210 -9.93 -12.64 -9.73
N LEU A 211 -10.22 -11.68 -8.85
CA LEU A 211 -9.21 -10.98 -8.07
C LEU A 211 -8.37 -11.92 -7.19
N ILE A 212 -8.97 -13.02 -6.71
CA ILE A 212 -8.22 -14.02 -5.93
C ILE A 212 -7.05 -14.63 -6.72
N TYR A 213 -7.16 -14.77 -8.04
CA TYR A 213 -6.06 -15.21 -8.90
C TYR A 213 -5.09 -14.07 -9.21
N GLU A 214 -5.61 -12.90 -9.56
CA GLU A 214 -4.81 -11.71 -9.92
C GLU A 214 -3.84 -11.29 -8.83
N GLU A 215 -4.20 -11.54 -7.57
CA GLU A 215 -3.46 -11.10 -6.40
C GLU A 215 -2.88 -12.30 -5.63
N ALA A 216 -2.67 -13.44 -6.30
CA ALA A 216 -2.00 -14.60 -5.72
C ALA A 216 -0.50 -14.35 -5.52
N PRO A 217 0.13 -14.90 -4.47
CA PRO A 217 1.54 -14.64 -4.15
C PRO A 217 2.51 -14.99 -5.30
N GLN A 218 2.16 -15.97 -6.14
CA GLN A 218 2.96 -16.35 -7.32
C GLN A 218 3.11 -15.20 -8.34
N ALA A 219 2.19 -14.24 -8.35
CA ALA A 219 2.21 -13.09 -9.25
C ALA A 219 3.16 -11.96 -8.79
N TYR A 220 3.82 -12.12 -7.63
CA TYR A 220 4.67 -11.10 -7.00
C TYR A 220 6.12 -11.56 -6.83
N LYS A 221 7.05 -10.60 -6.72
CA LYS A 221 8.42 -10.89 -6.28
C LYS A 221 8.40 -11.27 -4.79
N SER A 222 9.47 -11.92 -4.34
CA SER A 222 9.67 -12.12 -2.92
C SER A 222 9.86 -10.76 -2.26
N ILE A 223 9.15 -10.49 -1.17
CA ILE A 223 9.36 -9.26 -0.42
C ILE A 223 10.77 -9.19 0.17
N ASP A 224 11.33 -10.32 0.60
CA ASP A 224 12.65 -10.38 1.21
C ASP A 224 13.72 -9.88 0.24
N SER A 225 13.63 -10.26 -1.05
CA SER A 225 14.54 -9.76 -2.08
C SER A 225 14.49 -8.24 -2.28
N VAL A 226 13.34 -7.60 -2.04
CA VAL A 226 13.22 -6.14 -2.11
C VAL A 226 13.85 -5.50 -0.88
N VAL A 227 13.61 -6.08 0.31
CA VAL A 227 14.15 -5.58 1.58
C VAL A 227 15.66 -5.74 1.64
N ASP A 228 16.20 -6.90 1.24
CA ASP A 228 17.63 -7.15 1.16
C ASP A 228 18.30 -6.15 0.21
N CYS A 229 17.72 -5.91 -0.97
CA CYS A 229 18.24 -4.92 -1.92
C CYS A 229 18.29 -3.50 -1.33
N LEU A 230 17.27 -3.09 -0.57
CA LEU A 230 17.25 -1.76 0.07
C LEU A 230 18.25 -1.67 1.23
N ALA A 231 18.42 -2.76 1.99
CA ALA A 231 19.37 -2.82 3.09
C ALA A 231 20.83 -2.84 2.58
N ASP A 232 21.11 -3.62 1.54
CA ASP A 232 22.42 -3.69 0.88
C ASP A 232 22.80 -2.34 0.24
N ALA A 233 21.82 -1.59 -0.27
CA ALA A 233 22.01 -0.22 -0.76
C ALA A 233 22.15 0.82 0.36
N GLY A 234 22.05 0.42 1.64
CA GLY A 234 22.15 1.34 2.79
C GLY A 234 20.95 2.27 2.96
N LEU A 235 19.82 1.99 2.31
CA LEU A 235 18.63 2.86 2.32
C LEU A 235 17.70 2.56 3.50
N ILE A 236 17.82 1.40 4.14
CA ILE A 236 17.00 1.02 5.29
C ILE A 236 17.80 0.22 6.32
N THR A 237 17.29 0.23 7.54
CA THR A 237 17.55 -0.81 8.55
C THR A 237 16.27 -1.64 8.75
N PRO A 238 16.29 -2.97 8.51
CA PRO A 238 15.14 -3.82 8.81
C PRO A 238 14.84 -3.85 10.32
N VAL A 239 13.58 -3.62 10.72
CA VAL A 239 13.19 -3.54 12.14
C VAL A 239 12.44 -4.79 12.58
N ALA A 240 11.40 -5.18 11.85
CA ALA A 240 10.63 -6.38 12.17
C ALA A 240 9.97 -6.99 10.93
N CYS A 241 9.81 -8.30 10.98
CA CYS A 241 9.11 -9.10 9.98
C CYS A 241 7.71 -9.45 10.50
N LEU A 242 6.70 -9.18 9.68
CA LEU A 242 5.28 -9.29 10.04
C LEU A 242 4.63 -10.39 9.21
N ARG A 243 4.08 -11.40 9.89
CA ARG A 243 3.44 -12.54 9.24
C ARG A 243 1.94 -12.30 9.09
N PRO A 244 1.35 -12.51 7.90
CA PRO A 244 -0.09 -12.40 7.71
C PRO A 244 -0.84 -13.50 8.48
N VAL A 245 -1.97 -13.15 9.08
CA VAL A 245 -2.91 -14.06 9.73
C VAL A 245 -4.22 -14.13 8.94
N LEU A 246 -4.76 -12.97 8.57
CA LEU A 246 -6.00 -12.84 7.82
C LEU A 246 -5.94 -11.64 6.86
N THR A 247 -6.08 -11.90 5.55
CA THR A 247 -6.18 -10.87 4.52
C THR A 247 -7.63 -10.72 4.06
N LEU A 248 -8.19 -9.53 4.17
CA LEU A 248 -9.48 -9.15 3.61
C LEU A 248 -9.26 -8.33 2.32
N LYS A 249 -9.88 -8.76 1.23
CA LYS A 249 -9.98 -7.97 -0.02
C LYS A 249 -11.43 -7.49 -0.20
N THR A 250 -11.91 -7.40 -1.44
CA THR A 250 -13.29 -6.98 -1.74
C THR A 250 -14.32 -8.10 -1.52
N SER A 251 -15.54 -7.67 -1.18
CA SER A 251 -16.77 -8.49 -1.15
C SER A 251 -17.34 -8.81 -2.53
N GLY A 252 -16.70 -8.36 -3.62
CA GLY A 252 -17.06 -8.73 -4.99
C GLY A 252 -18.17 -7.90 -5.63
N GLU A 253 -18.78 -6.98 -4.88
CA GLU A 253 -19.66 -5.98 -5.47
C GLU A 253 -18.81 -4.91 -6.16
N LYS A 254 -18.82 -4.90 -7.50
CA LYS A 254 -18.42 -3.71 -8.25
C LYS A 254 -19.36 -2.61 -7.79
N SER A 255 -18.84 -1.62 -7.07
CA SER A 255 -19.61 -0.47 -6.61
C SER A 255 -20.43 0.07 -7.79
N ALA A 256 -21.76 0.01 -7.65
CA ALA A 256 -22.69 0.61 -8.60
C ALA A 256 -22.52 2.14 -8.69
#